data_AF-A0AAJ4IE88-F1
#
_entry.id   AF-A0AAJ4IE88-F1
#
_cell.length_a   1.000
_cell.length_b   1.000
_cell.length_c   1.000
_cell.angle_alpha   90.00
_cell.angle_beta   90.00
_cell.angle_gamma   90.00
#
_symmetry.space_group_name_H-M   'P 1'
#
loop_
_entity.id
_entity.type
_entity.pdbx_description
1 polymer ?
#
loop_
_entity_poly.entity_id
_entity_poly.type
_entity_poly.pdbx_seq_one_letter_code
_entity_poly.pdbx_strand_id
1 'polypeptide(L)' 'MKDELQKIRTIAPVRCGGKSLPLKTELEVGKDLKLSEARSLVSLRKAEWVVSETEEPEDGDE' A
#
# COMPACT_ATOMS: atom_id res chain seq x y z
N MET A 1 -5.08 -5.52 -19.99
CA MET A 1 -4.57 -6.17 -18.78
C MET A 1 -5.48 -5.71 -17.66
N LYS A 2 -5.99 -6.60 -16.79
CA LYS A 2 -6.74 -6.15 -15.62
C LYS A 2 -5.76 -5.35 -14.77
N ASP A 3 -5.97 -4.05 -14.66
CA ASP A 3 -5.30 -3.22 -13.66
C ASP A 3 -5.75 -3.74 -12.29
N GLU A 4 -5.04 -4.74 -11.80
CA GLU A 4 -5.12 -5.14 -10.40
C GLU A 4 -4.79 -3.88 -9.61
N LEU A 5 -5.80 -3.34 -8.93
CA LEU A 5 -5.67 -2.13 -8.13
C LEU A 5 -4.70 -2.43 -6.98
N GLN A 6 -3.41 -2.15 -7.19
CA GLN A 6 -2.39 -2.34 -6.19
C GLN A 6 -2.48 -1.23 -5.16
N LYS A 7 -2.48 -1.59 -3.88
CA LYS A 7 -2.48 -0.64 -2.77
C LYS A 7 -1.18 -0.77 -1.98
N ILE A 8 -0.74 0.34 -1.40
CA ILE A 8 0.33 0.33 -0.41
C ILE A 8 -0.17 0.92 0.90
N ARG A 9 0.38 0.46 2.01
CA ARG A 9 0.13 1.02 3.34
C ARG A 9 1.40 1.68 3.84
N THR A 10 1.31 2.94 4.27
CA THR A 10 2.46 3.66 4.83
C THR A 10 2.82 3.08 6.20
N ILE A 11 4.10 2.84 6.43
CA ILE A 11 4.65 2.40 7.73
C ILE A 11 5.63 3.43 8.32
N ALA A 12 5.92 4.48 7.56
CA ALA A 12 6.69 5.63 8.00
C ALA A 12 5.96 6.94 7.58
N PRO A 13 6.33 8.09 8.15
CA PRO A 13 5.87 9.38 7.65
C PRO A 13 6.34 9.57 6.20
N VAL A 14 5.40 9.68 5.27
CA VAL A 14 5.69 9.89 3.85
C VAL A 14 5.13 11.22 3.39
N ARG A 15 5.84 11.89 2.48
CA ARG A 15 5.33 13.07 1.80
C ARG A 15 4.88 12.66 0.41
N CYS A 16 3.59 12.80 0.12
CA CYS A 16 3.01 12.48 -1.18
C CYS A 16 2.17 13.69 -1.63
N GLY A 17 2.35 14.16 -2.87
CA GLY A 17 1.61 15.31 -3.39
C GLY A 17 1.75 16.62 -2.58
N GLY A 18 2.91 16.82 -1.93
CA GLY A 18 3.16 18.00 -1.09
C GLY A 18 2.53 17.95 0.32
N LYS A 19 1.80 16.89 0.65
CA LYS A 19 1.19 16.68 1.97
C LYS A 19 1.95 15.59 2.73
N SER A 20 2.12 15.76 4.03
CA SER A 20 2.57 14.67 4.90
C SER A 20 1.40 13.75 5.18
N LEU A 21 1.55 12.48 4.82
CA LEU A 21 0.58 11.45 5.13
C LEU A 21 0.92 10.81 6.48
N PRO A 22 -0.09 10.53 7.32
CA PRO A 22 0.11 9.82 8.56
C PRO A 22 0.52 8.37 8.32
N LEU A 23 0.99 7.72 9.38
CA LEU A 23 1.27 6.29 9.41
C LEU A 23 -0.01 5.49 9.12
N LYS A 24 0.16 4.28 8.59
CA LYS A 24 -0.91 3.32 8.28
C LYS A 24 -1.93 3.84 7.26
N THR A 25 -1.58 4.85 6.47
CA THR A 25 -2.41 5.37 5.38
C THR A 25 -2.35 4.42 4.19
N GLU A 26 -3.50 4.01 3.67
CA GLU A 26 -3.59 3.23 2.46
C GLU A 26 -3.66 4.15 1.24
N LEU A 27 -2.87 3.86 0.22
CA LEU A 27 -2.82 4.62 -1.02
C LEU A 27 -2.97 3.68 -2.21
N GLU A 28 -3.82 4.06 -3.15
CA GLU A 28 -4.11 3.29 -4.36
C GLU A 28 -3.18 3.71 -5.50
N VAL A 29 -2.46 2.73 -6.05
CA VAL A 29 -1.54 2.96 -7.17
C VAL A 29 -2.33 3.20 -8.45
N GLY A 30 -2.00 4.29 -9.14
CA GLY A 30 -2.72 4.77 -10.33
C GLY A 30 -3.79 5.81 -10.01
N LYS A 31 -4.15 6.00 -8.73
CA LYS A 31 -5.12 7.01 -8.28
C LYS A 31 -4.50 8.03 -7.33
N ASP A 32 -3.95 7.56 -6.22
CA ASP A 32 -3.34 8.43 -5.19
C ASP A 32 -1.87 8.71 -5.46
N LEU A 33 -1.16 7.75 -6.06
CA LEU A 33 0.25 7.88 -6.46
C LEU A 33 0.59 7.03 -7.68
N LYS A 34 1.74 7.30 -8.29
CA LYS A 34 2.25 6.49 -9.41
C LYS A 34 2.90 5.20 -8.93
N LEU A 35 2.92 4.17 -9.78
CA LEU A 35 3.58 2.89 -9.51
C LEU A 35 5.07 3.06 -9.16
N SER A 36 5.76 3.99 -9.84
CA SER A 36 7.16 4.30 -9.54
C SER A 36 7.35 4.85 -8.12
N GLU A 37 6.44 5.71 -7.65
CA GLU A 37 6.46 6.25 -6.30
C GLU A 37 6.18 5.15 -5.27
N ALA A 38 5.19 4.29 -5.54
CA ALA A 38 4.84 3.19 -4.66
C ALA A 38 6.03 2.23 -4.46
N ARG A 39 6.69 1.83 -5.55
CA ARG A 39 7.90 1.00 -5.51
C ARG A 39 9.04 1.67 -4.74
N SER A 40 9.21 2.98 -4.91
CA SER A 40 10.21 3.75 -4.17
C SER A 40 9.93 3.76 -2.67
N LEU A 41 8.68 4.02 -2.26
CA LEU A 41 8.27 4.00 -0.87
C LEU A 41 8.46 2.62 -0.22
N VAL A 42 8.12 1.55 -0.92
CA VAL A 42 8.32 0.18 -0.43
C VAL A 42 9.81 -0.18 -0.35
N SER A 43 10.60 0.17 -1.38
CA SER A 43 12.05 -0.08 -1.39
C SER A 43 12.77 0.66 -0.25
N LEU A 44 12.31 1.86 0.10
CA LEU A 44 12.81 2.65 1.21
C LEU A 44 12.27 2.19 2.58
N ARG A 45 11.50 1.10 2.64
CA ARG A 45 10.82 0.62 3.85
C ARG A 45 9.95 1.68 4.52
N LYS A 46 9.33 2.55 3.72
CA LYS A 46 8.38 3.57 4.18
C LYS A 46 6.93 3.16 3.95
N ALA A 47 6.69 2.16 3.13
CA ALA A 47 5.39 1.56 2.88
C ALA A 47 5.53 0.05 2.63
N GLU A 48 4.42 -0.66 2.68
CA GLU A 48 4.32 -2.08 2.38
C GLU A 48 3.20 -2.31 1.37
N TRP A 49 3.35 -3.31 0.49
CA TRP A 49 2.28 -3.69 -0.44
C TRP A 49 1.13 -4.32 0.34
N VAL A 50 -0.07 -3.81 0.11
CA VAL A 50 -1.30 -4.43 0.60
C VAL A 50 -1.75 -5.37 -0.50
N VAL A 51 -1.45 -6.65 -0.33
CA VAL A 51 -2.06 -7.69 -1.14
C VAL A 51 -3.47 -7.84 -0.59
N SER A 52 -4.49 -7.56 -1.40
CA SER A 52 -5.87 -7.96 -1.07
C SER A 52 -5.95 -9.47 -1.21
N GLU A 53 -5.35 -10.20 -0.27
CA GLU A 53 -5.72 -11.57 0.02
C GLU A 53 -7.06 -11.48 0.74
N THR A 54 -8.14 -11.40 -0.04
CA THR A 54 -9.43 -11.91 0.43
C THR A 54 -9.27 -13.41 0.51
N GLU A 55 -8.69 -13.90 1.59
CA GLU A 55 -8.82 -15.25 2.12
C GLU A 55 -8.07 -15.26 3.45
N GLU A 56 -8.75 -14.88 4.52
CA GLU A 56 -8.52 -15.52 5.81
C GLU A 56 -8.76 -17.02 5.56
N PRO A 57 -7.77 -17.93 5.66
CA PRO A 57 -8.13 -19.26 6.09
C PRO A 57 -8.66 -19.06 7.51
N GLU A 58 -9.98 -19.19 7.68
CA GLU A 58 -10.52 -19.50 9.01
C GLU A 58 -9.81 -20.79 9.45
N ASP A 59 -8.80 -20.62 10.30
CA ASP A 59 -8.22 -21.68 11.11
C ASP A 59 -9.37 -22.18 12.01
N GLY A 60 -10.13 -23.12 11.47
CA GLY A 60 -11.11 -23.89 12.21
C GLY A 60 -10.38 -24.88 13.12
N ASP A 61 -10.00 -24.40 14.30
CA ASP A 61 -9.57 -25.24 15.42
C ASP A 61 -10.24 -24.70 16.71
N GLU A 62 -11.47 -25.16 16.98
CA GLU A 62 -11.86 -25.85 18.23
C GLU A 62 -13.27 -26.44 18.14
#